data_AF-A0A3S3T431-F1
#
_entry.id   AF-A0A3S3T431-F1
#
_cell.length_a   1.000
_cell.length_b   1.000
_cell.length_c   1.000
_cell.angle_alpha   90.00
_cell.angle_beta   90.00
_cell.angle_gamma   90.00
#
_symmetry.space_group_name_H-M   'P 1'
#
loop_
_entity.id
_entity.type
_entity.pdbx_description
1 polymer ?
#
loop_
_entity_poly.entity_id
_entity_poly.type
_entity_poly.pdbx_seq_one_letter_code
_entity_poly.pdbx_strand_id
1 'polypeptide(L)' 'MAPARTSAKRQHVVDTAYALFKRDGFHATGIDRIIAEADIAKMTMYRNFPSKDELIVAVLDHRARRFERQLDR' A
#
# COMPACT_ATOMS: atom_id res chain seq x y z
N MET A 1 4.88 5.02 -24.94
CA MET A 1 3.87 4.91 -23.88
C MET A 1 4.61 4.60 -22.57
N ALA A 2 4.88 5.60 -21.73
CA ALA A 2 5.68 5.38 -20.52
C ALA A 2 4.74 4.96 -19.36
N PRO A 3 4.72 3.68 -18.93
CA PRO A 3 4.03 3.37 -17.71
C PRO A 3 4.92 3.79 -16.52
N ALA A 4 4.26 4.00 -15.38
CA ALA A 4 4.74 3.49 -14.09
C ALA A 4 5.55 4.37 -13.11
N ARG A 5 5.69 5.70 -13.25
CA ARG A 5 6.17 6.50 -12.08
C ARG A 5 5.13 6.59 -10.96
N THR A 6 3.86 6.81 -11.32
CA THR A 6 2.74 6.77 -10.35
C THR A 6 2.55 5.36 -9.78
N SER A 7 2.69 4.33 -10.62
CA SER A 7 2.58 2.93 -10.20
C SER A 7 3.66 2.54 -9.19
N ALA A 8 4.91 2.97 -9.37
CA ALA A 8 6.00 2.66 -8.43
C ALA A 8 5.76 3.28 -7.04
N LYS A 9 5.37 4.56 -6.96
CA LYS A 9 5.02 5.19 -5.68
C LYS A 9 3.79 4.56 -5.03
N ARG A 10 2.76 4.23 -5.82
CA ARG A 10 1.57 3.53 -5.34
C ARG A 10 1.95 2.17 -4.75
N GLN A 11 2.81 1.42 -5.43
CA GLN A 11 3.27 0.10 -4.98
C GLN A 11 4.12 0.21 -3.71
N HIS A 12 5.03 1.18 -3.62
CA HIS A 12 5.82 1.45 -2.41
C HIS A 12 4.95 1.72 -1.18
N VAL A 13 3.87 2.50 -1.34
CA VAL A 13 2.89 2.74 -0.27
C VAL A 13 2.18 1.45 0.13
N VAL A 14 1.77 0.64 -0.84
CA VAL A 14 1.11 -0.65 -0.58
C VAL A 14 2.03 -1.60 0.18
N ASP A 15 3.30 -1.70 -0.21
CA ASP A 15 4.28 -2.58 0.44
C ASP A 15 4.57 -2.12 1.87
N THR A 16 4.75 -0.82 2.07
CA THR A 16 4.95 -0.22 3.40
C THR A 16 3.72 -0.43 4.29
N ALA A 17 2.53 -0.13 3.77
CA ALA A 17 1.27 -0.33 4.49
C ALA A 17 1.06 -1.81 4.86
N TYR A 18 1.36 -2.73 3.95
CA TYR A 18 1.31 -4.16 4.22
C TYR A 18 2.21 -4.57 5.39
N ALA A 19 3.46 -4.09 5.40
CA ALA A 19 4.40 -4.39 6.49
C ALA A 19 3.90 -3.87 7.84
N LEU A 20 3.38 -2.63 7.87
CA LEU A 20 2.81 -2.02 9.08
C LEU A 20 1.55 -2.76 9.54
N PHE A 21 0.60 -3.06 8.65
CA PHE A 21 -0.61 -3.80 8.99
C PHE A 21 -0.31 -5.21 9.48
N LYS A 22 0.69 -5.88 8.91
CA LYS A 22 1.12 -7.21 9.36
C LYS A 22 1.69 -7.17 10.79
N ARG A 23 2.42 -6.12 11.15
CA ARG A 23 3.08 -5.99 12.46
C ARG A 23 2.14 -5.49 13.54
N ASP A 24 1.38 -4.44 13.24
CA ASP A 24 0.67 -3.64 14.23
C ASP A 24 -0.87 -3.79 14.11
N GLY A 25 -1.36 -4.41 13.03
CA GLY A 25 -2.79 -4.52 12.73
C GLY A 25 -3.37 -3.28 12.07
N PHE A 26 -4.59 -3.41 11.52
CA PHE A 26 -5.25 -2.33 10.78
C PHE A 26 -5.64 -1.16 11.68
N HIS A 27 -6.21 -1.41 12.86
CA HIS A 27 -6.70 -0.35 13.74
C HIS A 27 -5.57 0.50 14.34
N ALA A 28 -4.45 -0.12 14.73
CA ALA A 28 -3.31 0.58 15.32
C ALA A 28 -2.43 1.31 14.29
N THR A 29 -2.63 1.07 12.99
CA THR A 29 -1.87 1.72 11.92
C THR A 29 -2.67 2.86 11.31
N GLY A 30 -2.35 4.11 11.67
CA GLY A 30 -2.91 5.31 11.06
C GLY A 30 -2.29 5.67 9.71
N ILE A 31 -2.98 6.48 8.91
CA ILE A 31 -2.47 6.98 7.61
C ILE A 31 -1.19 7.80 7.79
N ASP A 32 -1.11 8.65 8.83
CA ASP A 32 0.08 9.46 9.07
C ASP A 32 1.33 8.61 9.38
N ARG A 33 1.16 7.45 10.04
CA ARG A 33 2.26 6.50 10.26
C ARG A 33 2.76 5.89 8.95
N ILE A 34 1.84 5.54 8.06
CA ILE A 34 2.18 4.99 6.74
C ILE A 34 2.90 6.06 5.90
N ILE A 35 2.44 7.30 5.94
CA ILE A 35 3.07 8.44 5.27
C ILE A 35 4.51 8.64 5.76
N ALA A 36 4.71 8.61 7.08
CA ALA A 36 6.02 8.77 7.69
C ALA A 36 6.97 7.61 7.33
N GLU A 37 6.51 6.36 7.43
CA GLU A 37 7.33 5.18 7.12
C GLU A 37 7.64 5.06 5.61
N ALA A 38 6.68 5.41 4.76
CA ALA A 38 6.85 5.35 3.31
C ALA A 38 7.67 6.53 2.75
N ASP A 39 7.99 7.52 3.57
CA ASP A 39 8.68 8.76 3.19
C ASP A 39 8.04 9.44 1.97
N ILE A 40 6.74 9.72 2.07
CA ILE A 40 5.99 10.40 1.02
C ILE A 40 5.25 11.64 1.53
N ALA A 41 4.96 12.57 0.62
CA ALA A 41 4.09 13.69 0.94
C ALA A 41 2.64 13.23 1.17
N LYS A 42 1.96 13.81 2.16
CA LYS A 42 0.54 13.54 2.48
C LYS A 42 -0.38 13.69 1.26
N MET A 43 -0.20 14.73 0.45
CA MET A 43 -0.95 14.90 -0.81
C MET A 43 -0.73 13.75 -1.80
N THR A 44 0.48 13.18 -1.85
CA THR A 44 0.76 12.02 -2.71
C THR A 44 0.03 10.78 -2.19
N MET A 45 -0.08 10.62 -0.88
CA MET A 45 -0.85 9.53 -0.26
C MET A 45 -2.31 9.61 -0.68
N TYR A 46 -2.98 10.73 -0.40
CA TYR A 46 -4.40 10.90 -0.71
C TYR A 46 -4.72 10.91 -2.19
N ARG A 47 -3.79 11.35 -3.05
CA ARG A 47 -3.94 11.23 -4.51
C ARG A 47 -3.95 9.77 -5.00
N ASN A 48 -3.23 8.87 -4.31
CA ASN A 48 -3.23 7.45 -4.65
C ASN A 48 -4.32 6.68 -3.91
N PHE A 49 -4.57 7.03 -2.65
CA PHE A 49 -5.50 6.35 -1.76
C PHE A 49 -6.34 7.40 -1.02
N PRO A 50 -7.52 7.75 -1.55
CA PRO A 50 -8.44 8.72 -0.95
C PRO A 50 -8.83 8.38 0.50
N SER A 51 -8.85 7.09 0.85
CA SER A 51 -9.19 6.61 2.18
C SER A 51 -8.25 5.48 2.65
N LYS A 52 -8.28 5.23 3.97
CA LYS A 52 -7.59 4.08 4.56
C LYS A 52 -8.17 2.75 4.09
N ASP A 53 -9.48 2.70 3.90
CA ASP A 53 -10.16 1.47 3.45
C ASP A 53 -9.73 1.10 2.03
N GLU A 54 -9.62 2.09 1.12
CA GLU A 54 -9.09 1.86 -0.23
C GLU A 54 -7.64 1.36 -0.23
N LEU A 55 -6.82 1.86 0.70
CA LEU A 55 -5.47 1.34 0.88
C LEU A 55 -5.48 -0.11 1.39
N ILE A 56 -6.35 -0.43 2.35
CA ILE A 56 -6.50 -1.79 2.87
C ILE A 56 -6.90 -2.75 1.76
N VAL A 57 -7.91 -2.39 0.95
CA VAL A 57 -8.34 -3.20 -0.21
C VAL A 57 -7.17 -3.40 -1.17
N ALA A 58 -6.44 -2.35 -1.52
CA ALA A 58 -5.28 -2.46 -2.40
C ALA A 58 -4.16 -3.36 -1.85
N VAL A 59 -3.94 -3.34 -0.53
CA VAL A 59 -2.99 -4.22 0.16
C VAL A 59 -3.46 -5.68 0.11
N LEU A 60 -4.74 -5.95 0.37
CA LEU A 60 -5.31 -7.30 0.33
C LEU A 60 -5.25 -7.88 -1.09
N ASP A 61 -5.61 -7.08 -2.08
CA ASP A 61 -5.48 -7.42 -3.50
C ASP A 61 -4.03 -7.73 -3.90
N HIS A 62 -3.08 -6.91 -3.45
CA HIS A 62 -1.66 -7.15 -3.72
C HIS A 62 -1.20 -8.49 -3.11
N ARG A 63 -1.63 -8.78 -1.87
CA ARG A 63 -1.33 -10.06 -1.21
C ARG A 63 -1.96 -11.24 -1.94
N ALA A 64 -3.23 -11.14 -2.34
CA ALA A 64 -3.93 -12.20 -3.07
C ALA A 64 -3.21 -12.54 -4.38
N ARG A 65 -2.90 -11.53 -5.20
CA ARG A 65 -2.13 -11.71 -6.44
C ARG A 65 -0.74 -12.30 -6.21
N ARG A 66 -0.08 -11.95 -5.10
CA ARG A 66 1.22 -12.54 -4.76
C ARG A 66 1.09 -14.01 -4.39
N PHE A 67 0.04 -14.36 -3.66
CA PHE A 67 -0.24 -15.74 -3.26
C PHE A 67 -0.59 -16.62 -4.47
N GLU A 68 -1.44 -16.15 -5.37
CA GLU A 68 -1.77 -16.83 -6.63
C GLU A 68 -0.49 -17.17 -7.43
N ARG A 69 0.38 -16.17 -7.66
CA ARG A 69 1.66 -16.39 -8.35
C ARG A 69 2.60 -17.38 -7.66
N GLN A 70 2.44 -17.61 -6.35
CA GLN A 70 3.23 -18.60 -5.62
C GLN A 70 2.65 -20.01 -5.74
N LEU A 71 1.34 -20.13 -5.95
CA LEU A 71 0.66 -21.42 -6.15
C LEU A 71 0.76 -21.91 -7.59
N ASP A 72 0.85 -21.01 -8.57
CA ASP A 72 1.02 -21.34 -9.99
C ASP A 72 2.45 -21.82 -10.35
N ARG A 73 3.24 -22.22 -9.35
CA ARG A 73 4.66 -22.60 -9.45
C ARG A 73 4.87 -24.06 -9.05
#